data_AF-A0A354FE46-F1
#
_entry.id   AF-A0A354FE46-F1
#
_cell.length_a   1.000
_cell.length_b   1.000
_cell.length_c   1.000
_cell.angle_alpha   90.00
_cell.angle_beta   90.00
_cell.angle_gamma   90.00
#
_symmetry.space_group_name_H-M   'P 1'
#
loop_
_entity.id
_entity.type
_entity.pdbx_description
1 polymer ?
#
loop_
_entity_poly.entity_id
_entity_poly.type
_entity_poly.pdbx_seq_one_letter_code
_entity_poly.pdbx_strand_id
1 'polypeptide(L)'
;GTNDLTQTTFGFSRDDAEGKFIPQYIEKKILPDNPFAVLDRDGVGKLVRIGVELGRKANPELQIGICGEHGGDPSSVEFCHSAGLDYVSCSPYRVPIARLAAAQAVLREQQ
;
A
#
# COMPACT_ATOMS: atom_id res chain seq x y z
N GLY A 1 6.74 3.27 -6.18
CA GLY A 1 7.14 2.18 -5.27
C GLY A 1 6.82 2.60 -3.86
N THR A 2 5.92 1.87 -3.18
CA THR A 2 5.48 2.26 -1.83
C THR A 2 6.50 1.95 -0.75
N ASN A 3 7.48 1.07 -1.00
CA ASN A 3 8.57 0.82 -0.04
C ASN A 3 9.35 2.11 0.26
N ASP A 4 9.89 2.76 -0.77
CA ASP A 4 10.64 4.03 -0.62
C ASP A 4 9.74 5.19 -0.16
N LEU A 5 8.48 5.19 -0.60
CA LEU A 5 7.51 6.20 -0.17
C LEU A 5 7.23 6.06 1.34
N THR A 6 7.09 4.84 1.86
CA THR A 6 6.97 4.59 3.31
C THR A 6 8.24 5.05 4.03
N GLN A 7 9.44 4.71 3.53
CA GLN A 7 10.70 5.12 4.17
C GLN A 7 10.78 6.63 4.33
N THR A 8 10.47 7.37 3.28
CA THR A 8 10.55 8.84 3.27
C THR A 8 9.42 9.49 4.07
N THR A 9 8.21 8.91 4.07
CA THR A 9 7.07 9.43 4.82
C THR A 9 7.24 9.24 6.33
N PHE A 10 7.68 8.06 6.76
CA PHE A 10 7.93 7.77 8.18
C PHE A 10 9.29 8.27 8.68
N GLY A 11 10.23 8.55 7.77
CA GLY A 11 11.63 8.76 8.12
C GLY A 11 12.31 7.49 8.62
N PHE A 12 11.84 6.31 8.19
CA PHE A 12 12.38 5.02 8.59
C PHE A 12 13.31 4.47 7.50
N SER A 13 14.56 4.21 7.85
CA SER A 13 15.38 3.25 7.11
C SER A 13 14.81 1.86 7.40
N ARG A 14 14.36 1.14 6.36
CA ARG A 14 13.71 -0.17 6.54
C ARG A 14 14.65 -1.16 7.24
N ASP A 15 15.88 -1.27 6.72
CA ASP A 15 16.91 -2.19 7.22
C ASP A 15 17.25 -1.94 8.70
N ASP A 16 17.19 -0.68 9.14
CA ASP A 16 17.42 -0.32 10.54
C ASP A 16 16.17 -0.50 11.40
N ALA A 17 15.00 -0.16 10.89
CA ALA A 17 13.78 -0.08 11.67
C ALA A 17 13.19 -1.46 11.99
N GLU A 18 13.18 -2.38 11.02
CA GLU A 18 12.53 -3.69 11.14
C GLU A 18 13.12 -4.54 12.26
N GLY A 19 14.44 -4.52 12.42
CA GLY A 19 15.13 -5.31 13.45
C GLY A 19 15.32 -4.62 14.80
N LYS A 20 15.09 -3.31 14.90
CA LYS A 20 15.43 -2.53 16.11
C LYS A 20 14.20 -2.10 16.90
N PHE A 21 13.26 -1.36 16.29
CA PHE A 21 12.19 -0.70 17.05
C PHE A 21 10.77 -0.91 16.53
N ILE A 22 10.57 -1.33 15.27
CA ILE A 22 9.21 -1.62 14.75
C ILE A 22 8.48 -2.67 15.61
N PRO A 23 9.09 -3.81 15.99
CA PRO A 23 8.42 -4.79 16.84
C PRO A 23 7.97 -4.22 18.19
N GLN A 24 8.81 -3.37 18.80
CA GLN A 24 8.49 -2.70 20.06
C GLN A 24 7.36 -1.67 19.90
N TYR A 25 7.29 -0.98 18.75
CA TYR A 25 6.23 -0.03 18.46
C TYR A 25 4.89 -0.73 18.29
N ILE A 26 4.87 -1.91 17.66
CA ILE A 26 3.66 -2.74 17.53
C ILE A 26 3.22 -3.27 18.90
N GLU A 27 4.15 -3.82 19.70
CA GLU A 27 3.87 -4.32 21.06
C GLU A 27 3.29 -3.21 21.96
N LYS A 28 3.84 -2.00 21.88
CA LYS A 28 3.38 -0.82 22.62
C LYS A 28 2.16 -0.14 21.98
N LYS A 29 1.62 -0.67 20.88
CA LYS A 29 0.47 -0.12 20.14
C LYS A 29 0.69 1.32 19.65
N ILE A 30 1.95 1.70 19.42
CA ILE A 30 2.32 2.96 18.76
C ILE A 30 2.04 2.84 17.26
N LEU A 31 2.31 1.67 16.69
CA LEU A 31 1.92 1.31 15.33
C LEU A 31 0.95 0.13 15.37
N PRO A 32 -0.07 0.11 14.50
CA PRO A 32 -0.97 -1.04 14.40
C PRO A 32 -0.26 -2.25 13.76
N ASP A 33 0.57 -2.00 12.74
CA ASP A 33 1.23 -3.02 11.93
C ASP A 33 2.63 -2.53 11.47
N ASN A 34 3.42 -3.40 10.86
CA ASN A 34 4.65 -2.99 10.17
C ASN A 34 4.28 -2.23 8.88
N PRO A 35 4.63 -0.93 8.76
CA PRO A 35 4.23 -0.10 7.62
C PRO A 35 4.93 -0.46 6.30
N PHE A 36 5.92 -1.36 6.32
CA PHE A 36 6.56 -1.92 5.12
C PHE A 36 5.86 -3.18 4.59
N ALA A 37 4.99 -3.79 5.40
CA ALA A 37 4.22 -4.97 5.03
C ALA A 37 2.76 -4.61 4.73
N VAL A 38 2.15 -3.77 5.58
CA VAL A 38 0.78 -3.27 5.43
C VAL A 38 0.85 -1.77 5.17
N LEU A 39 0.22 -1.31 4.09
CA LEU A 39 0.25 0.10 3.70
C LEU A 39 -0.44 0.97 4.77
N ASP A 40 0.28 1.95 5.30
CA ASP A 40 -0.28 3.01 6.12
C ASP A 40 -1.27 3.84 5.28
N ARG A 41 -2.57 3.71 5.56
CA ARG A 41 -3.64 4.36 4.78
C ARG A 41 -3.76 5.86 5.06
N ASP A 42 -3.37 6.32 6.25
CA ASP A 42 -3.61 7.68 6.72
C ASP A 42 -2.45 8.64 6.37
N GLY A 43 -1.21 8.15 6.43
CA GLY A 43 -0.03 8.90 5.99
C GLY A 43 0.34 8.60 4.54
N VAL A 44 0.97 7.44 4.30
CA VAL A 44 1.47 7.05 2.96
C VAL A 44 0.33 6.98 1.95
N GLY A 45 -0.82 6.43 2.34
CA GLY A 45 -2.01 6.34 1.51
C GLY A 45 -2.56 7.70 1.10
N LYS A 46 -2.44 8.74 1.94
CA LYS A 46 -2.81 10.10 1.57
C LYS A 46 -1.93 10.63 0.43
N LEU A 47 -0.62 10.38 0.48
CA LEU A 47 0.29 10.74 -0.61
C LEU A 47 -0.02 9.97 -1.89
N VAL A 48 -0.37 8.69 -1.79
CA VAL A 48 -0.81 7.89 -2.94
C VAL A 48 -2.05 8.51 -3.60
N ARG A 49 -3.08 8.87 -2.81
CA ARG A 49 -4.29 9.52 -3.33
C ARG A 49 -3.98 10.85 -4.03
N ILE A 50 -3.13 11.70 -3.44
CA ILE A 50 -2.68 12.95 -4.05
C ILE A 50 -2.00 12.68 -5.39
N GLY A 51 -1.12 11.66 -5.46
CA GLY A 51 -0.45 11.26 -6.69
C GLY A 51 -1.43 10.82 -7.79
N VAL A 52 -2.44 10.01 -7.43
CA VAL A 52 -3.49 9.59 -8.36
C VAL A 52 -4.30 10.77 -8.87
N GLU A 53 -4.80 11.61 -7.96
CA GLU A 53 -5.66 12.75 -8.30
C GLU A 53 -4.93 13.75 -9.21
N LEU A 54 -3.73 14.19 -8.80
CA LEU A 54 -2.96 15.16 -9.58
C LEU A 54 -2.48 14.58 -10.91
N GLY A 55 -2.09 13.31 -10.93
CA GLY A 55 -1.69 12.61 -12.15
C GLY A 55 -2.82 12.55 -13.16
N ARG A 56 -4.02 12.13 -12.74
CA ARG A 56 -5.19 12.03 -13.63
C ARG A 56 -5.80 13.38 -13.99
N LYS A 57 -5.64 14.40 -13.14
CA LYS A 57 -5.99 15.79 -13.48
C LYS A 57 -5.15 16.31 -14.66
N ALA A 58 -3.88 15.92 -14.73
CA ALA A 58 -2.99 16.30 -15.82
C ALA A 58 -3.15 15.41 -17.07
N ASN A 59 -3.37 14.10 -16.87
CA ASN A 59 -3.61 13.14 -17.94
C ASN A 59 -4.70 12.13 -17.51
N PRO A 60 -5.95 12.28 -17.99
CA PRO A 60 -7.05 11.39 -17.62
C PRO A 60 -6.84 9.90 -17.96
N GLU A 61 -6.01 9.60 -18.96
CA GLU A 61 -5.71 8.21 -19.39
C GLU A 61 -4.47 7.63 -18.70
N LEU A 62 -3.88 8.34 -17.73
CA LEU A 62 -2.69 7.88 -17.01
C LEU A 62 -2.98 6.57 -16.27
N GLN A 63 -2.26 5.52 -16.66
CA GLN A 63 -2.23 4.24 -15.98
C GLN A 63 -1.36 4.32 -14.72
N ILE A 64 -1.91 3.94 -13.58
CA ILE A 64 -1.26 4.03 -12.28
C ILE A 64 -1.32 2.68 -11.59
N GLY A 65 -0.16 2.16 -11.20
CA GLY A 65 -0.09 0.94 -10.41
C GLY A 65 0.85 1.03 -9.22
N ILE A 66 0.77 0.03 -8.37
CA ILE A 66 1.64 -0.15 -7.21
C ILE A 66 2.54 -1.38 -7.41
N CYS A 67 3.75 -1.32 -6.88
CA CYS A 67 4.68 -2.43 -6.84
C CYS A 67 5.28 -2.59 -5.44
N GLY A 68 5.79 -3.78 -5.16
CA GLY A 68 6.46 -4.12 -3.90
C GLY A 68 5.58 -4.97 -2.98
N GLU A 69 5.92 -5.00 -1.70
CA GLU A 69 5.30 -5.92 -0.74
C GLU A 69 3.80 -5.66 -0.53
N HIS A 70 3.43 -4.37 -0.45
CA HIS A 70 2.06 -3.92 -0.34
C HIS A 70 1.16 -4.41 -1.49
N GLY A 71 1.72 -4.66 -2.69
CA GLY A 71 0.95 -5.16 -3.82
C GLY A 71 0.43 -6.60 -3.62
N GLY A 72 0.90 -7.31 -2.60
CA GLY A 72 0.45 -8.66 -2.24
C GLY A 72 -0.21 -8.77 -0.87
N ASP A 73 -0.42 -7.64 -0.18
CA ASP A 73 -1.15 -7.59 1.09
C ASP A 73 -2.65 -7.29 0.82
N PRO A 74 -3.60 -8.12 1.28
CA PRO A 74 -5.02 -7.92 0.98
C PRO A 74 -5.58 -6.55 1.38
N SER A 75 -5.18 -6.02 2.54
CA SER A 75 -5.64 -4.70 3.01
C SER A 75 -5.11 -3.58 2.12
N SER A 76 -3.86 -3.67 1.71
CA SER A 76 -3.21 -2.72 0.80
C SER A 76 -3.79 -2.79 -0.61
N VAL A 77 -4.11 -3.99 -1.11
CA VAL A 77 -4.77 -4.19 -2.41
C VAL A 77 -6.16 -3.57 -2.42
N GLU A 78 -6.95 -3.78 -1.36
CA GLU A 78 -8.25 -3.10 -1.21
C GLU A 78 -8.11 -1.58 -1.19
N PHE A 79 -7.12 -1.05 -0.46
CA PHE A 79 -6.84 0.38 -0.50
C PHE A 79 -6.54 0.86 -1.93
N CYS A 80 -5.71 0.13 -2.68
CA CYS A 80 -5.35 0.49 -4.06
C CYS A 80 -6.57 0.54 -4.97
N HIS A 81 -7.50 -0.41 -4.82
CA HIS A 81 -8.81 -0.38 -5.49
C HIS A 81 -9.58 0.89 -5.15
N SER A 82 -9.76 1.20 -3.85
CA SER A 82 -10.49 2.40 -3.41
C SER A 82 -9.81 3.73 -3.81
N ALA A 83 -8.48 3.72 -3.97
CA ALA A 83 -7.71 4.86 -4.42
C ALA A 83 -7.72 5.00 -5.96
N GLY A 84 -8.35 4.06 -6.68
CA GLY A 84 -8.53 4.10 -8.11
C GLY A 84 -7.33 3.66 -8.93
N LEU A 85 -6.41 2.86 -8.38
CA LEU A 85 -5.27 2.32 -9.14
C LEU A 85 -5.75 1.30 -10.19
N ASP A 86 -5.05 1.23 -11.32
CA ASP A 86 -5.37 0.35 -12.44
C ASP A 86 -4.84 -1.08 -12.21
N TYR A 87 -3.73 -1.24 -11.49
CA TYR A 87 -3.15 -2.55 -11.21
C TYR A 87 -2.30 -2.60 -9.95
N VAL A 88 -2.10 -3.82 -9.44
CA VAL A 88 -1.13 -4.15 -8.41
C VAL A 88 -0.08 -5.12 -8.96
N SER A 89 1.17 -4.97 -8.54
CA SER A 89 2.28 -5.85 -8.90
C SER A 89 2.94 -6.39 -7.64
N CYS A 90 3.06 -7.72 -7.55
CA CYS A 90 3.61 -8.43 -6.41
C CYS A 90 4.47 -9.62 -6.85
N SER A 91 5.16 -10.24 -5.89
CA SER A 91 5.97 -11.43 -6.16
C SER A 91 5.12 -12.60 -6.69
N PRO A 92 5.69 -13.52 -7.50
CA PRO A 92 4.92 -14.58 -8.16
C PRO A 92 4.02 -15.38 -7.23
N TYR A 93 4.50 -15.72 -6.03
CA TYR A 93 3.75 -16.50 -5.05
C TYR A 93 2.60 -15.73 -4.40
N ARG A 94 2.61 -14.39 -4.43
CA ARG A 94 1.53 -13.54 -3.91
C ARG A 94 0.47 -13.20 -4.97
N VAL A 95 0.70 -13.53 -6.25
CA VAL A 95 -0.27 -13.27 -7.33
C VAL A 95 -1.67 -13.85 -7.03
N PRO A 96 -1.82 -15.11 -6.54
CA PRO A 96 -3.15 -15.64 -6.20
C PRO A 96 -3.85 -14.84 -5.09
N ILE A 97 -3.09 -14.38 -4.09
CA ILE A 97 -3.60 -13.57 -2.97
C ILE A 97 -4.08 -12.22 -3.48
N ALA A 98 -3.25 -11.53 -4.28
CA ALA A 98 -3.59 -10.23 -4.85
C ALA A 98 -4.85 -10.31 -5.73
N ARG A 99 -4.98 -11.36 -6.55
CA ARG A 99 -6.18 -11.58 -7.39
C ARG A 99 -7.44 -11.77 -6.55
N LEU A 100 -7.38 -12.60 -5.50
CA LEU A 100 -8.51 -12.82 -4.61
C LEU A 100 -8.89 -11.54 -3.85
N ALA A 101 -7.90 -10.83 -3.31
CA ALA A 101 -8.11 -9.58 -2.59
C ALA A 101 -8.74 -8.49 -3.48
N ALA A 102 -8.26 -8.35 -4.72
CA ALA A 102 -8.84 -7.42 -5.69
C ALA A 102 -10.32 -7.75 -6.00
N ALA A 103 -10.63 -9.04 -6.23
CA ALA A 103 -12.02 -9.46 -6.44
C ALA A 103 -12.91 -9.18 -5.23
N GLN A 104 -12.42 -9.44 -4.02
CA GLN A 104 -13.15 -9.14 -2.79
C GLN A 104 -13.36 -7.64 -2.57
N ALA A 105 -12.38 -6.80 -2.94
CA ALA A 105 -12.51 -5.34 -2.84
C ALA A 105 -13.65 -4.83 -3.75
N VAL A 106 -13.73 -5.32 -4.99
CA VAL A 106 -14.82 -4.99 -5.91
C VAL A 106 -16.19 -5.44 -5.36
N LEU A 107 -16.27 -6.66 -4.83
CA LEU A 107 -17.53 -7.17 -4.27
C LEU A 107 -18.02 -6.39 -3.04
N ARG A 108 -17.09 -5.88 -2.21
CA ARG A 108 -17.43 -5.06 -1.04
C ARG A 108 -17.90 -3.67 -1.40
N GLU A 109 -17.40 -3.08 -2.49
CA GLU A 109 -17.85 -1.76 -2.97
C GLU A 109 -19.28 -1.80 -3.55
N GLN A 110 -19.71 -2.96 -4.05
CA GLN A 110 -21.04 -3.14 -4.65
C GLN A 110 -22.17 -3.41 -3.64
N GLN A 111 -21.84 -3.57 -2.35
CA GLN A 111 -22.79 -3.76 -1.26
C GLN A 111 -23.17 -2.43 -0.61
#